data_AF-A0A357JJC9-F1
#
_entry.id   AF-A0A357JJC9-F1
#
_cell.length_a   1.000
_cell.length_b   1.000
_cell.length_c   1.000
_cell.angle_alpha   90.00
_cell.angle_beta   90.00
_cell.angle_gamma   90.00
#
_symmetry.space_group_name_H-M   'P 1'
#
loop_
_entity.id
_entity.type
_entity.pdbx_description
1 polymer ?
#
loop_
_entity_poly.entity_id
_entity_poly.type
_entity_poly.pdbx_seq_one_letter_code
_entity_poly.pdbx_strand_id
1 'polypeptide(L)'
;MKRKTALRVFVFFFLFTGLINANPIDTEVSAMIIAPPSNDDCANATVLTVNNDYLCNVSTSGTLVDATASSVASSMNSCPNTDVKANDDVWFKFVATATTHKIELKNIVGNITDLYMIAYDAGTTVDCSTMSPINCSDSETNNL
;
A
#
# COMPACT_ATOMS: atom_id res chain seq x y z
N MET A 1 4.03 27.42 -3.26
CA MET A 1 5.46 27.68 -2.97
C MET A 1 5.82 26.97 -1.67
N LYS A 2 6.88 26.14 -1.71
CA LYS A 2 7.49 25.34 -0.62
C LYS A 2 6.73 24.08 -0.16
N ARG A 3 7.14 22.93 -0.70
CA ARG A 3 7.70 21.82 0.09
C ARG A 3 8.78 21.11 -0.75
N LYS A 4 9.97 21.74 -0.79
CA LYS A 4 11.22 21.07 -1.15
C LYS A 4 11.78 20.45 0.14
N THR A 5 11.22 19.33 0.58
CA THR A 5 11.84 18.52 1.64
C THR A 5 11.41 17.08 1.44
N ALA A 6 12.30 16.26 0.87
CA ALA A 6 12.24 14.79 0.79
C ALA A 6 10.86 14.19 1.05
N LEU A 7 9.93 14.33 0.08
CA LEU A 7 8.61 13.75 0.18
C LEU A 7 8.81 12.24 0.30
N ARG A 8 8.44 11.64 1.43
CA ARG A 8 8.41 10.18 1.57
C ARG A 8 6.99 9.71 1.39
N VAL A 9 6.70 9.26 0.18
CA VAL A 9 5.37 8.83 -0.23
C VAL A 9 5.25 7.33 0.02
N PHE A 10 4.17 6.96 0.69
CA PHE A 10 3.80 5.57 0.94
C PHE A 10 2.73 5.10 -0.04
N VAL A 11 2.69 3.82 -0.36
CA VAL A 11 1.74 3.29 -1.36
C VAL A 11 0.96 2.15 -0.77
N PHE A 12 -0.35 2.35 -0.80
CA PHE A 12 -1.38 1.49 -0.26
C PHE A 12 -1.61 0.20 -1.10
N PHE A 13 -1.87 -1.05 -0.64
CA PHE A 13 -2.62 -2.05 -1.44
C PHE A 13 -3.58 -2.90 -0.59
N PHE A 14 -4.87 -3.01 -0.95
CA PHE A 14 -5.88 -3.81 -0.22
C PHE A 14 -6.65 -4.80 -1.09
N LEU A 15 -7.16 -5.87 -0.48
CA LEU A 15 -8.04 -6.88 -1.10
C LEU A 15 -9.47 -6.81 -0.54
N PHE A 16 -10.47 -6.55 -1.40
CA PHE A 16 -11.88 -6.68 -1.00
C PHE A 16 -12.30 -8.15 -0.96
N THR A 17 -12.36 -8.76 0.23
CA THR A 17 -13.05 -10.05 0.38
C THR A 17 -14.51 -9.79 0.79
N GLY A 18 -15.40 -9.74 -0.19
CA GLY A 18 -16.84 -9.85 0.07
C GLY A 18 -17.13 -11.16 0.81
N LEU A 19 -17.89 -11.06 1.91
CA LEU A 19 -18.43 -12.11 2.77
C LEU A 19 -18.36 -13.54 2.20
N ILE A 20 -17.45 -14.37 2.71
CA ILE A 20 -17.63 -15.82 2.69
C ILE A 20 -17.81 -16.33 4.12
N ASN A 21 -18.96 -16.93 4.38
CA ASN A 21 -19.18 -17.73 5.58
C ASN A 21 -18.30 -18.97 5.46
N ALA A 22 -17.17 -19.02 6.16
CA ALA A 22 -16.35 -20.22 6.21
C ALA A 22 -17.09 -21.31 7.00
N ASN A 23 -17.50 -22.38 6.29
CA ASN A 23 -17.96 -23.63 6.87
C ASN A 23 -16.77 -24.32 7.56
N PRO A 24 -16.83 -24.73 8.85
CA PRO A 24 -15.67 -25.24 9.54
C PRO A 24 -15.57 -26.76 9.35
N ILE A 25 -15.05 -27.22 8.22
CA ILE A 25 -14.54 -28.59 8.04
C ILE A 25 -13.44 -28.53 6.98
N ASP A 26 -12.19 -28.65 7.42
CA ASP A 26 -11.12 -29.47 6.83
C ASP A 26 -9.79 -29.13 7.53
N THR A 27 -9.63 -29.72 8.71
CA THR A 27 -8.33 -30.03 9.33
C THR A 27 -7.56 -31.02 8.43
N GLU A 28 -6.23 -30.86 8.33
CA GLU A 28 -5.24 -31.64 7.54
C GLU A 28 -4.68 -30.96 6.26
N VAL A 29 -4.47 -29.65 6.29
CA VAL A 29 -3.31 -29.06 5.59
C VAL A 29 -2.30 -28.73 6.67
N SER A 30 -1.13 -29.36 6.63
CA SER A 30 0.05 -28.85 7.34
C SER A 30 0.21 -27.39 6.92
N ALA A 31 -0.32 -26.47 7.73
CA ALA A 31 -0.27 -25.04 7.45
C ALA A 31 1.21 -24.69 7.32
N MET A 32 1.65 -24.49 6.08
CA MET A 32 2.86 -23.76 5.80
C MET A 32 2.58 -22.41 6.44
N ILE A 33 3.13 -22.13 7.63
CA ILE A 33 3.04 -20.81 8.22
C ILE A 33 3.81 -19.91 7.24
N ILE A 34 3.08 -19.28 6.34
CA ILE A 34 3.59 -18.19 5.54
C ILE A 34 3.51 -16.99 6.49
N ALA A 35 4.67 -16.43 6.82
CA ALA A 35 4.72 -15.20 7.60
C ALA A 35 4.22 -14.05 6.72
N PRO A 36 3.59 -13.01 7.30
CA PRO A 36 3.26 -11.79 6.58
C PRO A 36 4.48 -11.25 5.82
N PRO A 37 4.27 -10.52 4.72
CA PRO A 37 5.36 -9.91 3.96
C PRO A 37 6.21 -9.01 4.85
N SER A 38 7.49 -8.84 4.52
CA SER A 38 8.41 -8.04 5.34
C SER A 38 7.98 -6.58 5.52
N ASN A 39 7.11 -6.09 4.63
CA ASN A 39 6.54 -4.76 4.64
C ASN A 39 5.05 -4.73 4.98
N ASP A 40 4.60 -5.69 5.77
CA ASP A 40 3.26 -5.73 6.35
C ASP A 40 3.00 -4.50 7.24
N ASP A 41 4.00 -4.10 8.03
CA ASP A 41 3.93 -2.91 8.87
C ASP A 41 4.53 -1.67 8.19
N CYS A 42 3.89 -0.52 8.41
CA CYS A 42 4.39 0.79 7.98
C CYS A 42 5.85 1.08 8.42
N ALA A 43 6.24 0.64 9.62
CA ALA A 43 7.62 0.80 10.11
C ALA A 43 8.66 0.09 9.21
N ASN A 44 8.25 -1.01 8.57
CA ASN A 44 9.08 -1.86 7.73
C ASN A 44 8.87 -1.62 6.23
N ALA A 45 8.24 -0.51 5.85
CA ALA A 45 7.94 -0.19 4.45
C ALA A 45 9.15 -0.36 3.53
N THR A 46 8.95 -1.11 2.44
CA THR A 46 9.98 -1.41 1.44
C THR A 46 10.35 -0.17 0.63
N VAL A 47 11.64 0.07 0.38
CA VAL A 47 12.08 1.22 -0.39
C VAL A 47 11.85 1.01 -1.89
N LEU A 48 11.10 1.91 -2.53
CA LEU A 48 10.97 2.01 -3.97
C LEU A 48 12.05 2.91 -4.56
N THR A 49 12.54 2.52 -5.74
CA THR A 49 13.39 3.37 -6.57
C THR A 49 12.53 4.23 -7.47
N VAL A 50 12.74 5.54 -7.44
CA VAL A 50 12.06 6.45 -8.36
C VAL A 50 12.71 6.37 -9.74
N ASN A 51 11.92 6.05 -10.76
CA ASN A 51 12.37 6.05 -12.15
C ASN A 51 12.51 7.49 -12.68
N ASN A 52 13.45 7.71 -13.60
CA ASN A 52 13.64 9.02 -14.25
C ASN A 52 12.59 9.31 -15.34
N ASP A 53 11.80 8.31 -15.71
CA ASP A 53 10.73 8.36 -16.70
C ASP A 53 9.51 7.54 -16.23
N TYR A 54 8.47 7.48 -17.06
CA TYR A 54 7.22 6.76 -16.77
C TYR A 54 7.21 5.31 -17.28
N LEU A 55 8.36 4.73 -17.64
CA LEU A 55 8.41 3.38 -18.21
C LEU A 55 8.41 2.29 -17.14
N CYS A 56 8.65 2.62 -15.88
CA CYS A 56 8.76 1.67 -14.76
C CYS A 56 9.82 0.58 -15.01
N ASN A 57 10.96 0.95 -15.58
CA ASN A 57 12.07 0.03 -15.87
C ASN A 57 12.65 -0.61 -14.61
N VAL A 58 12.61 0.12 -13.48
CA VAL A 58 12.85 -0.42 -12.15
C VAL A 58 11.52 -0.52 -11.43
N SER A 59 11.15 -1.73 -11.02
CA SER A 59 9.96 -2.02 -10.23
C SER A 59 10.32 -2.81 -8.98
N THR A 60 9.43 -2.80 -8.00
CA THR A 60 9.56 -3.60 -6.78
C THR A 60 8.31 -4.46 -6.68
N SER A 61 8.52 -5.77 -6.53
CA SER A 61 7.42 -6.71 -6.33
C SER A 61 6.85 -6.60 -4.92
N GLY A 62 5.55 -6.87 -4.79
CA GLY A 62 4.85 -6.98 -3.51
C GLY A 62 3.92 -8.19 -3.52
N THR A 63 3.46 -8.57 -2.34
CA THR A 63 2.46 -9.63 -2.14
C THR A 63 1.55 -9.23 -0.99
N LEU A 64 0.27 -9.60 -1.08
CA LEU A 64 -0.71 -9.46 -0.01
C LEU A 64 -0.98 -10.80 0.69
N VAL A 65 -0.26 -11.86 0.33
CA VAL A 65 -0.41 -13.17 0.98
C VAL A 65 -0.04 -13.05 2.46
N ASP A 66 -1.00 -13.33 3.33
CA ASP A 66 -0.92 -13.21 4.79
C ASP A 66 -0.58 -11.80 5.30
N ALA A 67 -0.80 -10.78 4.48
CA ALA A 67 -0.79 -9.40 4.95
C ALA A 67 -1.88 -9.17 6.00
N THR A 68 -1.64 -8.24 6.92
CA THR A 68 -2.54 -7.88 8.01
C THR A 68 -2.90 -6.39 7.97
N ALA A 69 -3.96 -6.01 8.67
CA ALA A 69 -4.38 -4.62 8.77
C ALA A 69 -3.44 -3.80 9.68
N SER A 70 -2.90 -2.69 9.19
CA SER A 70 -2.22 -1.71 10.06
C SER A 70 -3.18 -0.68 10.65
N SER A 71 -2.85 -0.21 11.84
CA SER A 71 -3.57 0.86 12.55
C SER A 71 -3.16 2.27 12.12
N VAL A 72 -2.97 2.53 10.82
CA VAL A 72 -2.60 3.87 10.31
C VAL A 72 -3.86 4.61 9.85
N ALA A 73 -3.92 5.92 10.11
CA ALA A 73 -5.04 6.75 9.66
C ALA A 73 -5.22 6.63 8.15
N SER A 74 -6.31 6.03 7.68
CA SER A 74 -6.58 5.87 6.26
C SER A 74 -7.71 6.76 5.76
N SER A 75 -8.50 7.37 6.64
CA SER A 75 -9.60 8.25 6.28
C SER A 75 -9.16 9.61 5.77
N MET A 76 -9.71 9.96 4.61
CA MET A 76 -9.68 11.30 4.03
C MET A 76 -11.03 11.53 3.36
N ASN A 77 -11.56 12.76 3.37
CA ASN A 77 -12.87 13.04 2.76
C ASN A 77 -12.93 12.67 1.27
N SER A 78 -11.80 12.76 0.55
CA SER A 78 -11.66 12.36 -0.85
C SER A 78 -11.43 10.85 -1.04
N CYS A 79 -11.24 10.10 0.05
CA CYS A 79 -10.95 8.68 0.08
C CYS A 79 -11.96 7.98 0.99
N PRO A 80 -13.25 7.93 0.59
CA PRO A 80 -14.28 7.39 1.44
C PRO A 80 -14.09 5.89 1.65
N ASN A 81 -14.44 5.42 2.85
CA ASN A 81 -14.47 4.00 3.21
C ASN A 81 -13.10 3.31 3.22
N THR A 82 -11.99 4.04 3.23
CA THR A 82 -10.64 3.46 3.37
C THR A 82 -10.49 2.67 4.66
N ASP A 83 -10.91 3.22 5.79
CA ASP A 83 -10.84 2.56 7.11
C ASP A 83 -11.60 1.21 7.17
N VAL A 84 -12.53 0.96 6.24
CA VAL A 84 -13.29 -0.31 6.12
C VAL A 84 -12.82 -1.18 4.96
N LYS A 85 -12.12 -0.60 3.98
CA LYS A 85 -11.43 -1.31 2.90
C LYS A 85 -10.06 -1.81 3.36
N ALA A 86 -9.63 -1.35 4.53
CA ALA A 86 -8.28 -1.45 5.00
C ALA A 86 -7.94 -2.69 5.84
N ASN A 87 -8.12 -3.88 5.26
CA ASN A 87 -8.00 -5.16 5.97
C ASN A 87 -6.65 -5.90 5.83
N ASP A 88 -6.00 -5.86 4.67
CA ASP A 88 -4.72 -6.54 4.39
C ASP A 88 -3.74 -5.60 3.68
N ASP A 89 -2.66 -5.18 4.34
CA ASP A 89 -1.74 -4.16 3.84
C ASP A 89 -0.42 -4.65 3.25
N VAL A 90 0.17 -3.82 2.39
CA VAL A 90 1.64 -3.68 2.39
C VAL A 90 2.10 -2.25 2.18
N TRP A 91 3.26 -1.93 2.74
CA TRP A 91 3.81 -0.58 2.75
C TRP A 91 5.06 -0.43 1.89
N PHE A 92 5.10 0.65 1.14
CA PHE A 92 6.26 1.05 0.35
C PHE A 92 6.66 2.48 0.70
N LYS A 93 7.91 2.89 0.44
CA LYS A 93 8.36 4.27 0.63
C LYS A 93 9.38 4.67 -0.42
N PHE A 94 9.37 5.92 -0.87
CA PHE A 94 10.47 6.47 -1.69
C PHE A 94 10.83 7.87 -1.24
N VAL A 95 11.97 8.38 -1.68
CA VAL A 95 12.29 9.82 -1.54
C VAL A 95 11.93 10.49 -2.86
N ALA A 96 10.98 11.42 -2.83
CA ALA A 96 10.56 12.16 -4.01
C ALA A 96 11.70 12.98 -4.59
N THR A 97 11.79 12.93 -5.91
CA THR A 97 12.78 13.65 -6.72
C THR A 97 12.14 14.81 -7.49
N ALA A 98 10.80 14.89 -7.52
CA ALA A 98 10.02 15.91 -8.18
C ALA A 98 8.83 16.36 -7.31
N THR A 99 8.10 17.38 -7.77
CA THR A 99 6.87 17.86 -7.10
C THR A 99 5.64 17.03 -7.42
N THR A 100 5.73 16.18 -8.44
CA THR A 100 4.65 15.29 -8.88
C THR A 100 5.24 13.91 -9.19
N HIS A 101 4.48 12.86 -8.89
CA HIS A 101 4.90 11.48 -9.13
C HIS A 101 3.72 10.65 -9.63
N LYS A 102 4.01 9.59 -10.40
CA LYS A 102 3.04 8.58 -10.78
C LYS A 102 3.48 7.24 -10.22
N ILE A 103 2.54 6.54 -9.61
CA ILE A 103 2.75 5.21 -9.04
C ILE A 103 1.84 4.27 -9.79
N GLU A 104 2.40 3.18 -10.30
CA GLU A 104 1.67 2.20 -11.10
C GLU A 104 1.84 0.81 -10.53
N LEU A 105 0.71 0.11 -10.41
CA LEU A 105 0.66 -1.33 -10.25
C LEU A 105 0.72 -2.01 -11.60
N LYS A 106 1.59 -3.00 -11.74
CA LYS A 106 1.73 -3.79 -12.98
C LYS A 106 1.86 -5.26 -12.65
N ASN A 107 1.47 -6.10 -13.61
CA ASN A 107 1.59 -7.56 -13.52
C ASN A 107 0.88 -8.14 -12.29
N ILE A 108 -0.32 -7.64 -12.02
CA ILE A 108 -1.20 -8.15 -10.97
C ILE A 108 -1.58 -9.61 -11.28
N VAL A 109 -1.34 -10.50 -10.33
CA VAL A 109 -1.67 -11.92 -10.39
C VAL A 109 -2.42 -12.32 -9.13
N GLY A 110 -3.39 -13.24 -9.27
CA GLY A 110 -4.27 -13.68 -8.19
C GLY A 110 -5.70 -13.21 -8.42
N ASN A 111 -6.60 -13.57 -7.50
CA ASN A 111 -7.99 -13.12 -7.55
C ASN A 111 -8.14 -11.81 -6.78
N ILE A 112 -7.43 -10.78 -7.23
CA ILE A 112 -7.48 -9.46 -6.64
C ILE A 112 -8.29 -8.56 -7.58
N THR A 113 -9.53 -8.25 -7.17
CA THR A 113 -10.51 -7.57 -8.04
C THR A 113 -10.53 -6.06 -7.89
N ASP A 114 -9.87 -5.53 -6.86
CA ASP A 114 -9.84 -4.11 -6.52
C ASP A 114 -8.63 -3.88 -5.59
N LEU A 115 -7.64 -3.10 -6.03
CA LEU A 115 -6.48 -2.70 -5.21
C LEU A 115 -6.54 -1.19 -4.95
N TYR A 116 -6.56 -0.82 -3.67
CA TYR A 116 -6.64 0.57 -3.26
C TYR A 116 -5.28 1.13 -2.82
N MET A 117 -4.90 2.26 -3.38
CA MET A 117 -3.65 2.96 -3.08
C MET A 117 -3.90 4.21 -2.26
N ILE A 118 -3.20 4.36 -1.13
CA ILE A 118 -3.19 5.59 -0.34
C ILE A 118 -1.76 6.11 -0.29
N ALA A 119 -1.63 7.41 -0.53
CA ALA A 119 -0.38 8.13 -0.41
C ALA A 119 -0.38 9.04 0.81
N TYR A 120 0.76 9.06 1.50
CA TYR A 120 1.00 9.82 2.73
C TYR A 120 2.20 10.76 2.55
N ASP A 121 2.15 11.92 3.19
CA ASP A 121 3.35 12.76 3.39
C ASP A 121 3.95 12.43 4.77
N ALA A 122 5.02 11.63 4.79
CA ALA A 122 5.73 11.33 6.03
C ALA A 122 6.79 12.36 6.42
N GLY A 123 7.03 13.39 5.61
CA GLY A 123 8.16 14.29 5.81
C GLY A 123 9.51 13.57 5.92
N THR A 124 10.37 14.05 6.80
CA THR A 124 11.76 13.59 6.94
C THR A 124 11.93 12.31 7.78
N THR A 125 11.00 12.05 8.69
CA THR A 125 11.02 10.91 9.62
C THR A 125 9.67 10.21 9.55
N VAL A 126 9.70 8.90 9.34
CA VAL A 126 8.47 8.11 9.22
C VAL A 126 7.89 7.93 10.61
N ASP A 127 6.70 8.45 10.83
CA ASP A 127 5.90 8.21 12.03
C ASP A 127 4.48 7.79 11.62
N CYS A 128 4.29 6.48 11.59
CA CYS A 128 3.04 5.84 11.18
C CYS A 128 1.84 6.22 12.06
N SER A 129 2.07 6.80 13.24
CA SER A 129 1.00 7.22 14.16
C SER A 129 0.46 8.63 13.86
N THR A 130 1.22 9.46 13.15
CA THR A 130 0.88 10.88 12.91
C THR A 130 0.79 11.25 11.44
N MET A 131 1.15 10.34 10.53
CA MET A 131 1.00 10.53 9.10
C MET A 131 -0.46 10.74 8.70
N SER A 132 -0.69 11.71 7.83
CA SER A 132 -1.99 11.97 7.23
C SER A 132 -1.96 11.65 5.73
N PRO A 133 -3.01 11.04 5.18
CA PRO A 133 -3.11 10.79 3.75
C PRO A 133 -3.18 12.12 2.97
N ILE A 134 -2.55 12.14 1.80
CA ILE A 134 -2.52 13.29 0.88
C ILE A 134 -3.25 12.99 -0.44
N ASN A 135 -3.39 11.72 -0.80
CA ASN A 135 -4.03 11.26 -2.02
C ASN A 135 -4.43 9.79 -1.89
N CYS A 136 -5.39 9.35 -2.70
CA CYS A 136 -5.73 7.95 -2.86
C CYS A 136 -6.16 7.63 -4.30
N SER A 137 -6.13 6.36 -4.67
CA SER A 137 -6.63 5.85 -5.95
C SER A 137 -7.20 4.45 -5.78
N ASP A 138 -8.35 4.20 -6.38
CA ASP A 138 -8.97 2.87 -6.57
C ASP A 138 -8.59 2.22 -7.91
N SER A 139 -7.75 2.89 -8.68
CA SER A 139 -7.19 2.35 -9.91
C SER A 139 -5.76 1.88 -9.69
N GLU A 140 -5.23 1.12 -10.65
CA GLU A 140 -3.84 0.66 -10.67
C GLU A 140 -2.83 1.81 -10.91
N THR A 141 -3.29 3.05 -10.93
CA THR A 141 -2.46 4.24 -11.10
C THR A 141 -2.82 5.30 -10.07
N ASN A 142 -1.83 5.83 -9.37
CA ASN A 142 -1.97 6.97 -8.47
C ASN A 142 -1.09 8.14 -8.97
N ASN A 143 -1.71 9.29 -9.21
CA ASN A 143 -1.04 10.53 -9.63
C ASN A 143 -0.96 11.51 -8.45
N LEU A 144 0.26 11.83 -8.03
CA LEU A 144 0.63 12.65 -6.89
C LEU A 144 1.19 14.01 -7.30
#